data_AF-A0A9P7K9I1-F1
#
_entry.id   AF-A0A9P7K9I1-F1
#
_cell.length_a   1.000
_cell.length_b   1.000
_cell.length_c   1.000
_cell.angle_alpha   90.00
_cell.angle_beta   90.00
_cell.angle_gamma   90.00
#
_symmetry.space_group_name_H-M   'P 1'
#
loop_
_entity.id
_entity.type
_entity.pdbx_description
1 polymer ?
#
loop_
_entity_poly.entity_id
_entity_poly.type
_entity_poly.pdbx_seq_one_letter_code
_entity_poly.pdbx_strand_id
1 'polypeptide(L)'
;MEAERNRRKQLLDTQAQINVAEGHKQRVILESEGHLEAKSNEADAQFKTVVREAEARQQQSIMEASALAAQVEELARAIAKDKENITSEERQGVLSTLVELRRLEQLRAIAKGKGNSTYFFGDQAALGLGRGAEAYGVDYAEQVKKEMAARIPVPIPGRAEAVL
;
A
#
# COMPACT_ATOMS: atom_id res chain seq x y z
N MET A 1 -65.69 -20.60 29.39
CA MET A 1 -65.15 -19.22 29.27
C MET A 1 -63.62 -19.14 29.12
N GLU A 2 -62.86 -20.23 29.32
CA GLU A 2 -61.38 -20.19 29.23
C GLU A 2 -60.83 -20.28 27.80
N ALA A 3 -61.51 -21.00 26.89
CA ALA A 3 -61.05 -21.19 25.51
C ALA A 3 -60.97 -19.87 24.71
N GLU A 4 -61.93 -18.95 24.90
CA GLU A 4 -61.92 -17.64 24.25
C GLU A 4 -60.80 -16.72 24.78
N ARG A 5 -60.51 -16.80 26.08
CA ARG A 5 -59.39 -16.06 26.69
C ARG A 5 -58.05 -16.56 26.13
N ASN A 6 -57.88 -17.87 25.98
CA ASN A 6 -56.67 -18.45 25.42
C ASN A 6 -56.48 -18.09 23.94
N ARG A 7 -57.55 -18.09 23.13
CA ARG A 7 -57.48 -17.59 21.74
C ARG A 7 -57.08 -16.12 21.68
N ARG A 8 -57.68 -15.27 22.51
CA ARG A 8 -57.35 -13.84 22.53
C ARG A 8 -55.90 -13.60 22.97
N LYS A 9 -55.41 -14.35 23.95
CA LYS A 9 -54.02 -14.30 24.39
C LYS A 9 -53.06 -14.66 23.25
N GLN A 10 -53.33 -15.76 22.54
CA GLN A 10 -52.52 -16.17 21.39
C GLN A 10 -52.49 -15.10 20.28
N LEU A 11 -53.63 -14.49 19.95
CA LEU A 11 -53.68 -13.42 18.96
C LEU A 11 -52.85 -12.20 19.37
N LEU A 12 -52.95 -11.79 20.64
CA LEU A 12 -52.16 -10.67 21.16
C LEU A 12 -50.67 -10.99 21.17
N ASP A 13 -50.29 -12.20 21.57
CA ASP A 13 -48.89 -12.65 21.57
C ASP A 13 -48.34 -12.69 20.13
N THR A 14 -49.12 -13.18 19.16
CA THR A 14 -48.71 -13.17 17.74
C THR A 14 -48.58 -11.74 17.21
N GLN A 15 -49.49 -10.83 17.54
CA GLN A 15 -49.41 -9.44 17.11
C GLN A 15 -48.20 -8.73 17.74
N ALA A 16 -47.91 -8.98 19.01
CA ALA A 16 -46.75 -8.44 19.70
C ALA A 16 -45.44 -8.95 19.06
N GLN A 17 -45.37 -10.25 18.74
CA GLN A 17 -44.22 -10.83 18.04
C GLN A 17 -44.02 -10.24 16.64
N ILE A 18 -45.10 -10.02 15.89
CA ILE A 18 -45.05 -9.36 14.58
C ILE A 18 -44.49 -7.95 14.71
N ASN A 19 -45.00 -7.15 15.65
CA ASN A 19 -44.54 -5.77 15.84
C ASN A 19 -43.05 -5.70 16.24
N VAL A 20 -42.59 -6.62 17.09
CA VAL A 20 -41.17 -6.72 17.48
C VAL A 20 -40.30 -7.14 16.28
N ALA A 21 -40.76 -8.11 15.49
CA ALA A 21 -40.05 -8.57 14.30
C ALA A 21 -39.97 -7.48 13.24
N GLU A 22 -41.03 -6.70 13.03
CA GLU A 22 -41.05 -5.56 12.11
C GLU A 22 -40.12 -4.43 12.58
N GLY A 23 -40.14 -4.10 13.88
CA GLY A 23 -39.19 -3.14 14.46
C GLY A 23 -37.74 -3.59 14.30
N HIS A 24 -37.45 -4.87 14.52
CA HIS A 24 -36.12 -5.43 14.26
C HIS A 24 -35.73 -5.36 12.79
N LYS A 25 -36.62 -5.67 11.86
CA LYS A 25 -36.36 -5.55 10.42
C LYS A 25 -36.01 -4.12 10.04
N GLN A 26 -36.81 -3.14 10.48
CA GLN A 26 -36.57 -1.73 10.18
C GLN A 26 -35.23 -1.25 10.73
N ARG A 27 -34.89 -1.63 11.98
CA ARG A 27 -33.59 -1.29 12.56
C ARG A 27 -32.43 -1.88 11.76
N VAL A 28 -32.49 -3.16 11.42
CA VAL A 28 -31.42 -3.83 10.65
C VAL A 28 -31.26 -3.21 9.28
N ILE A 29 -32.36 -2.83 8.62
CA ILE A 29 -32.32 -2.12 7.33
C ILE A 29 -31.57 -0.79 7.49
N LEU A 30 -31.99 0.05 8.44
CA LEU A 30 -31.35 1.35 8.68
C LEU A 30 -29.87 1.22 9.07
N GLU A 31 -29.53 0.25 9.92
CA GLU A 31 -28.13 -0.04 10.27
C GLU A 31 -27.32 -0.47 9.03
N SER A 32 -27.90 -1.34 8.19
CA SER A 32 -27.23 -1.82 6.97
C SER A 32 -27.06 -0.73 5.91
N GLU A 33 -28.04 0.16 5.76
CA GLU A 33 -28.00 1.32 4.88
C GLU A 33 -26.94 2.32 5.36
N GLY A 34 -26.94 2.66 6.65
CA GLY A 34 -25.92 3.52 7.24
C GLY A 34 -24.50 2.95 7.11
N HIS A 35 -24.32 1.64 7.26
CA HIS A 35 -23.03 0.99 7.05
C HIS A 35 -22.60 1.02 5.58
N LEU A 36 -23.53 0.85 4.63
CA LEU A 36 -23.24 0.93 3.21
C LEU A 36 -22.79 2.35 2.82
N GLU A 37 -23.52 3.36 3.27
CA GLU A 37 -23.18 4.77 3.01
C GLU A 37 -21.85 5.16 3.65
N ALA A 38 -21.60 4.76 4.90
CA ALA A 38 -20.35 5.03 5.58
C ALA A 38 -19.15 4.40 4.83
N LYS A 39 -19.28 3.14 4.39
CA LYS A 39 -18.24 2.47 3.60
C LYS A 39 -18.02 3.10 2.24
N SER A 40 -19.10 3.54 1.58
CA SER A 40 -19.00 4.26 0.31
C SER A 40 -18.23 5.57 0.47
N ASN A 41 -18.56 6.35 1.51
CA ASN A 41 -17.89 7.62 1.80
C ASN A 41 -16.41 7.42 2.15
N GLU A 42 -16.09 6.37 2.90
CA GLU A 42 -14.71 6.02 3.22
C GLU A 42 -13.92 5.65 1.97
N ALA A 43 -14.48 4.80 1.11
CA ALA A 43 -13.83 4.41 -0.15
C ALA A 43 -13.61 5.61 -1.08
N ASP A 44 -14.59 6.51 -1.18
CA ASP A 44 -14.47 7.74 -1.98
C ASP A 44 -13.40 8.69 -1.42
N ALA A 45 -13.32 8.82 -0.09
CA ALA A 45 -12.30 9.62 0.55
C ALA A 45 -10.90 9.03 0.28
N GLN A 46 -10.73 7.72 0.47
CA GLN A 46 -9.49 7.02 0.19
C GLN A 46 -9.08 7.19 -1.27
N PHE A 47 -10.00 6.97 -2.21
CA PHE A 47 -9.74 7.18 -3.65
C PHE A 47 -9.27 8.60 -3.93
N LYS A 48 -9.99 9.62 -3.43
CA LYS A 48 -9.62 11.04 -3.61
C LYS A 48 -8.25 11.34 -3.03
N THR A 49 -7.90 10.78 -1.87
CA THR A 49 -6.57 10.98 -1.29
C THR A 49 -5.47 10.37 -2.13
N VAL A 50 -5.64 9.14 -2.60
CA VAL A 50 -4.66 8.43 -3.42
C VAL A 50 -4.46 9.14 -4.76
N VAL A 51 -5.54 9.57 -5.41
CA VAL A 51 -5.46 10.32 -6.68
C VAL A 51 -4.73 11.63 -6.48
N ARG A 52 -5.10 12.42 -5.47
CA ARG A 52 -4.42 13.70 -5.17
C ARG A 52 -2.95 13.51 -4.82
N GLU A 53 -2.63 12.47 -4.08
CA GLU A 53 -1.24 12.16 -3.73
C GLU A 53 -0.45 11.74 -4.97
N ALA A 54 -1.03 10.92 -5.85
CA ALA A 54 -0.40 10.53 -7.11
C ALA A 54 -0.17 11.74 -8.03
N GLU A 55 -1.16 12.62 -8.17
CA GLU A 55 -1.05 13.87 -8.93
C GLU A 55 0.03 14.78 -8.33
N ALA A 56 0.05 14.94 -7.00
CA ALA A 56 1.07 15.74 -6.32
C ALA A 56 2.48 15.18 -6.55
N ARG A 57 2.66 13.85 -6.47
CA ARG A 57 3.95 13.20 -6.75
C ARG A 57 4.37 13.37 -8.21
N GLN A 58 3.43 13.28 -9.15
CA GLN A 58 3.70 13.52 -10.56
C GLN A 58 4.15 14.96 -10.80
N GLN A 59 3.41 15.93 -10.26
CA GLN A 59 3.75 17.35 -10.35
C GLN A 59 5.13 17.63 -9.75
N GLN A 60 5.41 17.06 -8.57
CA GLN A 60 6.71 17.17 -7.91
C GLN A 60 7.83 16.62 -8.80
N SER A 61 7.66 15.42 -9.37
CA SER A 61 8.65 14.81 -10.27
C SER A 61 8.93 15.68 -11.50
N ILE A 62 7.90 16.28 -12.10
CA ILE A 62 8.05 17.20 -13.24
C ILE A 62 8.79 18.48 -12.83
N MET A 63 8.47 19.03 -11.66
CA MET A 63 9.15 20.22 -11.13
C MET A 63 10.63 19.92 -10.82
N GLU A 64 10.92 18.77 -10.21
CA GLU A 64 12.30 18.34 -9.94
C GLU A 64 13.08 18.09 -11.23
N ALA A 65 12.48 17.43 -12.22
CA ALA A 65 13.09 17.20 -13.52
C ALA A 65 13.39 18.51 -14.27
N SER A 66 12.45 19.47 -14.25
CA SER A 66 12.67 20.77 -14.89
C SER A 66 13.72 21.60 -14.17
N ALA A 67 13.77 21.57 -12.84
CA ALA A 67 14.82 22.20 -12.05
C ALA A 67 16.20 21.60 -12.34
N LEU A 68 16.30 20.27 -12.43
CA LEU A 68 17.55 19.59 -12.80
C LEU A 68 17.98 19.93 -14.22
N ALA A 69 17.06 20.00 -15.18
CA ALA A 69 17.36 20.40 -16.55
C ALA A 69 17.92 21.84 -16.60
N ALA A 70 17.33 22.77 -15.84
CA ALA A 70 17.83 24.13 -15.73
C ALA A 70 19.24 24.18 -15.12
N GLN A 71 19.50 23.41 -14.05
CA GLN A 71 20.83 23.31 -13.44
C GLN A 71 21.87 22.77 -14.41
N VAL A 72 21.54 21.72 -15.17
CA VAL A 72 22.45 21.14 -16.18
C VAL A 72 22.77 22.18 -17.26
N GLU A 73 21.77 22.94 -17.71
CA GLU A 73 21.95 23.96 -18.73
C GLU A 73 22.83 25.13 -18.23
N GLU A 74 22.62 25.60 -16.99
CA GLU A 74 23.45 26.64 -16.38
C GLU A 74 24.90 26.20 -16.18
N LEU A 75 25.11 24.97 -15.69
CA LEU A 75 26.44 24.41 -15.50
C LEU A 75 27.15 24.15 -16.83
N ALA A 76 26.42 23.66 -17.84
CA ALA A 76 26.97 23.48 -19.18
C ALA A 76 27.41 24.83 -19.77
N ARG A 77 26.62 25.90 -19.61
CA ARG A 77 27.03 27.27 -20.00
C ARG A 77 28.27 27.77 -19.27
N ALA A 78 28.45 27.40 -18.01
CA ALA A 78 29.58 27.82 -17.20
C ALA A 78 30.89 27.12 -17.62
N ILE A 79 30.81 25.89 -18.12
CA ILE A 79 31.98 25.06 -18.48
C ILE A 79 32.31 25.18 -19.98
N ALA A 80 31.31 25.42 -20.84
CA ALA A 80 31.48 25.53 -22.28
C ALA A 80 32.44 26.69 -22.64
N LYS A 81 33.34 26.42 -23.59
CA LYS A 81 34.27 27.44 -24.11
C LYS A 81 33.53 28.51 -24.91
N ASP A 82 32.54 28.09 -25.69
CA ASP A 82 31.67 28.95 -26.48
C ASP A 82 30.27 29.00 -25.87
N LYS A 83 29.96 30.11 -25.20
CA LYS A 83 28.71 30.27 -24.42
C LYS A 83 27.42 30.22 -25.25
N GLU A 84 27.52 30.44 -26.56
CA GLU A 84 26.37 30.48 -27.47
C GLU A 84 26.03 29.12 -28.09
N ASN A 85 27.00 28.19 -28.17
CA ASN A 85 26.83 26.89 -28.82
C ASN A 85 27.19 25.75 -27.88
N ILE A 86 26.30 25.44 -26.94
CA ILE A 86 26.47 24.34 -26.00
C ILE A 86 26.26 23.01 -26.72
N THR A 87 27.32 22.21 -26.78
CA THR A 87 27.27 20.88 -27.40
C THR A 87 26.54 19.88 -26.50
N SER A 88 26.01 18.81 -27.10
CA SER A 88 25.35 17.75 -26.32
C SER A 88 26.32 16.98 -25.42
N GLU A 89 27.61 16.94 -25.78
CA GLU A 89 28.66 16.26 -25.02
C GLU A 89 28.95 16.99 -23.70
N GLU A 90 28.99 18.32 -23.71
CA GLU A 90 29.16 19.13 -22.50
C GLU A 90 27.99 18.93 -21.52
N ARG A 91 26.75 18.90 -22.02
CA ARG A 91 25.57 18.58 -21.19
C ARG A 91 25.65 17.17 -20.58
N GLN A 92 26.10 16.18 -21.33
CA GLN A 92 26.27 14.81 -20.82
C GLN A 92 27.37 14.72 -19.76
N GLY A 93 28.50 15.43 -19.95
CA GLY A 93 29.57 15.49 -18.95
C GLY A 93 29.15 16.19 -17.65
N VAL A 94 28.34 17.25 -17.74
CA VAL A 94 27.75 17.89 -16.56
C VAL A 94 26.77 16.95 -15.85
N LEU A 95 25.92 16.27 -16.61
CA LEU A 95 24.98 15.33 -16.04
C LEU A 95 25.68 14.16 -15.32
N SER A 96 26.73 13.59 -15.91
CA SER A 96 27.48 12.49 -15.29
C SER A 96 28.16 12.93 -13.99
N THR A 97 28.79 14.11 -13.99
CA THR A 97 29.42 14.66 -12.77
C THR A 97 28.40 14.98 -11.67
N LEU A 98 27.21 15.48 -12.00
CA LEU A 98 26.12 15.67 -11.02
C LEU A 98 25.65 14.35 -10.42
N VAL A 99 25.51 13.30 -11.23
CA VAL A 99 25.16 11.95 -10.73
C VAL A 99 26.23 11.41 -9.79
N GLU A 100 27.51 11.60 -10.12
CA GLU A 100 28.62 11.18 -9.27
C GLU A 100 28.66 11.95 -7.94
N LEU A 101 28.47 13.27 -7.96
CA LEU A 101 28.36 14.08 -6.74
C LEU A 101 27.21 13.57 -5.85
N ARG A 102 26.05 13.26 -6.44
CA ARG A 102 24.90 12.74 -5.69
C ARG A 102 25.17 11.37 -5.09
N ARG A 103 25.87 10.48 -5.81
CA ARG A 103 26.32 9.18 -5.27
C ARG A 103 27.26 9.37 -4.09
N LEU A 104 28.22 10.30 -4.16
CA LEU A 104 29.14 10.60 -3.06
C LEU A 104 28.41 11.19 -1.85
N GLU A 105 27.41 12.05 -2.06
CA GLU A 105 26.56 12.57 -0.98
C GLU A 105 25.78 11.45 -0.28
N GLN A 106 25.21 10.52 -1.04
CA GLN A 106 24.53 9.34 -0.50
C GLN A 106 25.48 8.48 0.32
N LEU A 107 26.69 8.20 -0.19
CA LEU A 107 27.72 7.47 0.55
C LEU A 107 28.13 8.19 1.84
N ARG A 108 28.25 9.53 1.80
CA ARG A 108 28.53 10.34 2.99
C ARG A 108 27.39 10.30 4.00
N ALA A 109 26.14 10.27 3.55
CA ALA A 109 24.97 10.13 4.42
C ALA A 109 24.93 8.74 5.06
N ILE A 110 25.22 7.69 4.29
CA ILE A 110 25.33 6.30 4.79
C ILE A 110 26.45 6.19 5.83
N ALA A 111 27.63 6.76 5.55
CA ALA A 111 28.75 6.76 6.48
C ALA A 111 28.46 7.49 7.81
N LYS A 112 27.50 8.44 7.81
CA LYS A 112 27.04 9.15 9.01
C LYS A 112 25.84 8.50 9.71
N GLY A 113 25.10 7.64 9.01
CA GLY A 113 23.92 6.94 9.54
C GLY A 113 24.31 5.77 10.44
N LYS A 114 23.63 5.60 11.58
CA LYS A 114 23.89 4.53 12.57
C LYS A 114 23.38 3.13 12.16
N GLY A 115 22.97 2.92 10.91
CA GLY A 115 22.41 1.66 10.42
C GLY A 115 22.91 1.35 9.01
N ASN A 116 24.02 0.62 8.93
CA ASN A 116 24.67 0.27 7.67
C ASN A 116 24.07 -1.04 7.11
N SER A 117 22.94 -0.93 6.41
CA SER A 117 22.44 -2.02 5.55
C SER A 117 22.09 -1.44 4.20
N THR A 118 23.08 -1.32 3.33
CA THR A 118 22.91 -0.87 1.95
C THR A 118 22.30 -1.99 1.11
N TYR A 119 21.05 -1.79 0.66
CA TYR A 119 20.48 -2.52 -0.47
C TYR A 119 21.11 -2.00 -1.75
N PHE A 120 22.04 -2.77 -2.30
CA PHE A 120 22.68 -2.50 -3.58
C PHE A 120 21.80 -3.07 -4.70
N PHE A 121 20.95 -2.24 -5.31
CA PHE A 121 20.30 -2.58 -6.57
C PHE A 121 21.25 -2.20 -7.71
N GLY A 122 22.25 -3.05 -7.95
CA GLY A 122 23.22 -2.82 -9.00
C GLY A 122 23.64 -4.14 -9.63
N ASP A 123 23.20 -4.30 -10.88
CA ASP A 123 23.70 -5.21 -11.90
C ASP A 123 23.89 -6.69 -11.55
N GLN A 124 23.28 -7.56 -12.36
CA GLN A 124 23.46 -9.01 -12.30
C GLN A 124 24.94 -9.45 -12.36
N ALA A 125 25.85 -8.59 -12.81
CA ALA A 125 27.30 -8.82 -12.81
C ALA A 125 27.96 -8.72 -11.41
N ALA A 126 27.43 -7.91 -10.48
CA ALA A 126 27.98 -7.77 -9.13
C ALA A 126 27.57 -8.92 -8.19
N LEU A 127 26.54 -9.69 -8.57
CA LEU A 127 25.96 -10.76 -7.76
C LEU A 127 26.64 -12.13 -7.90
N GLY A 128 27.75 -12.24 -8.64
CA GLY A 128 28.54 -13.47 -8.69
C GLY A 128 27.67 -14.71 -8.91
N LEU A 129 26.73 -14.64 -9.87
CA LEU A 129 25.76 -15.68 -10.21
C LEU A 129 26.41 -16.92 -10.87
N GLY A 130 27.58 -17.32 -10.38
CA GLY A 130 28.04 -18.70 -10.41
C GLY A 130 27.63 -19.41 -9.11
N ARG A 131 26.60 -20.26 -9.19
CA ARG A 131 26.24 -21.30 -8.20
C ARG A 131 25.64 -20.90 -6.83
N GLY A 132 25.23 -19.65 -6.59
CA GLY A 132 24.64 -19.24 -5.31
C GLY A 132 23.11 -18.99 -5.28
N ALA A 133 22.44 -19.02 -6.44
CA ALA A 133 21.04 -18.58 -6.57
C ALA A 133 20.00 -19.47 -5.88
N GLU A 134 20.36 -20.69 -5.49
CA GLU A 134 19.41 -21.64 -4.89
C GLU A 134 19.14 -21.37 -3.40
N ALA A 135 20.03 -20.66 -2.69
CA ALA A 135 19.85 -20.38 -1.27
C ALA A 135 18.77 -19.32 -1.00
N TYR A 136 18.53 -18.40 -1.95
CA TYR A 136 17.68 -17.24 -1.72
C TYR A 136 16.20 -17.45 -2.10
N GLY A 137 15.85 -18.57 -2.76
CA GLY A 137 14.47 -18.95 -3.00
C GLY A 137 13.78 -19.59 -1.78
N VAL A 138 14.56 -20.07 -0.82
CA VAL A 138 14.06 -20.87 0.31
C VAL A 138 13.51 -19.98 1.42
N ASP A 139 14.17 -18.86 1.72
CA ASP A 139 13.76 -17.96 2.82
C ASP A 139 12.43 -17.23 2.54
N TYR A 140 12.18 -16.83 1.29
CA TYR A 140 10.90 -16.21 0.91
C TYR A 140 9.75 -17.22 0.97
N ALA A 141 9.99 -18.46 0.52
CA ALA A 141 8.99 -19.53 0.59
C ALA A 141 8.67 -19.90 2.05
N GLU A 142 9.66 -19.90 2.95
CA GLU A 142 9.44 -20.14 4.37
C GLU A 142 8.65 -19.02 5.06
N GLN A 143 8.93 -17.74 4.75
CA GLN A 143 8.18 -16.62 5.31
C GLN A 143 6.71 -16.64 4.87
N VAL A 144 6.44 -16.86 3.58
CA VAL A 144 5.07 -16.97 3.06
C VAL A 144 4.34 -18.16 3.69
N LYS A 145 5.02 -19.29 3.87
CA LYS A 145 4.44 -20.47 4.53
C LYS A 145 4.14 -20.22 6.01
N LYS A 146 5.00 -19.46 6.72
CA LYS A 146 4.77 -19.06 8.12
C LYS A 146 3.58 -18.12 8.26
N GLU A 147 3.45 -17.16 7.34
CA GLU A 147 2.32 -16.22 7.31
C GLU A 147 0.99 -16.92 6.96
N MET A 148 1.02 -17.90 6.05
CA MET A 148 -0.16 -18.71 5.76
C MET A 148 -0.53 -19.62 6.94
N ALA A 149 0.44 -20.23 7.63
CA ALA A 149 0.18 -21.06 8.80
C ALA A 149 -0.38 -20.26 9.98
N ALA A 150 0.05 -19.00 10.17
CA ALA A 150 -0.46 -18.12 11.22
C ALA A 150 -1.90 -17.62 10.98
N ARG A 151 -2.41 -17.71 9.74
CA ARG A 151 -3.79 -17.31 9.37
C ARG A 151 -4.82 -18.44 9.48
N ILE A 152 -4.40 -19.68 9.72
CA ILE A 152 -5.32 -20.81 9.91
C ILE A 152 -5.66 -20.89 11.42
N PRO A 153 -6.91 -20.68 11.84
CA PRO A 153 -7.30 -20.90 13.22
C PRO A 153 -7.14 -22.40 13.55
N VAL A 154 -6.30 -22.68 14.54
CA VAL A 154 -6.03 -24.04 15.04
C VAL A 154 -7.34 -24.65 15.55
N PRO A 155 -7.74 -25.86 15.15
CA PRO A 155 -8.87 -26.54 15.76
C PRO A 155 -8.48 -26.91 17.20
N ILE A 156 -9.36 -26.55 18.14
CA ILE A 156 -9.21 -26.87 19.56
C ILE A 156 -9.16 -28.40 19.72
N PRO A 157 -8.10 -28.99 20.30
CA PRO A 157 -8.05 -30.43 20.51
C PRO A 157 -9.01 -30.79 21.66
N GLY A 158 -10.15 -31.43 21.35
CA GLY A 158 -11.05 -31.95 22.37
C GLY A 158 -12.54 -32.11 22.05
N ARG A 159 -13.01 -31.87 20.82
CA ARG A 159 -14.39 -32.25 20.45
C ARG A 159 -14.38 -33.31 19.36
N ALA A 160 -14.69 -34.53 19.80
CA ALA A 160 -14.97 -35.66 18.92
C ALA A 160 -16.04 -35.29 17.90
N GLU A 161 -15.80 -35.75 16.68
CA GLU A 161 -16.66 -35.70 15.53
C GLU A 161 -18.04 -36.29 15.86
N ALA A 162 -19.10 -35.56 15.51
CA ALA A 162 -20.42 -36.13 15.28
C ALA A 162 -20.76 -35.84 13.82
N VAL A 163 -20.46 -36.83 12.98
CA VAL A 163 -20.94 -36.97 11.60
C VAL A 163 -22.46 -37.15 11.64
N LEU A 164 -23.20 -36.23 11.03
CA LEU A 164 -24.46 -36.44 10.30
C LEU A 164 -24.61 -35.34 9.25
#